data_AF-A0A965QRR0-F1
#
_entry.id   AF-A0A965QRR0-F1
#
_cell.length_a   1.000
_cell.length_b   1.000
_cell.length_c   1.000
_cell.angle_alpha   90.00
_cell.angle_beta   90.00
_cell.angle_gamma   90.00
#
_symmetry.space_group_name_H-M   'P 1'
#
loop_
_entity.id
_entity.type
_entity.pdbx_description
1 polymer ?
#
loop_
_entity_poly.entity_id
_entity_poly.type
_entity_poly.pdbx_seq_one_letter_code
_entity_poly.pdbx_strand_id
1 'polypeptide(L)'
;MDPIPGDPRALGDASLVAGARPAPKAVWARRATIAIIIVLALVAVYAVGRRLVLGPDRFTIEQTSEVVSRVDGMRYRVHGGHDAPQRAADALAALNGRIIDLMRYLRGRYLRGAEGAVHPERREAVRRLLERYNPDNLAENSPKDPSGDTSYTLDKGAIVAICLRERDPAASGDPRVHDIHDLDTLTFVTLHEMAHIAIDDIDHPRRFWSAFRFLLEGAEGAGIYTSPRYAQAPRQYCGVTIDYNPRYDSNTESL
;
A
#
# COMPACT_ATOMS: atom_id res chain seq x y z
N MET A 1 101.98 -36.85 -31.15
CA MET A 1 100.54 -36.84 -30.84
C MET A 1 99.94 -35.81 -31.78
N ASP A 2 99.49 -36.29 -32.93
CA ASP A 2 99.03 -35.46 -34.04
C ASP A 2 97.51 -35.21 -33.96
N PRO A 3 97.01 -34.11 -34.56
CA PRO A 3 95.64 -33.62 -34.40
C PRO A 3 94.69 -34.10 -35.51
N ILE A 4 93.38 -34.14 -35.22
CA ILE A 4 92.31 -34.38 -36.20
C ILE A 4 91.20 -33.32 -36.01
N PRO A 5 90.53 -32.85 -37.10
CA PRO A 5 89.96 -31.50 -37.19
C PRO A 5 88.42 -31.39 -37.13
N GLY A 6 88.00 -30.17 -36.79
CA GLY A 6 86.78 -29.39 -37.11
C GLY A 6 85.47 -30.02 -37.62
N ASP A 7 84.37 -29.57 -37.02
CA ASP A 7 83.03 -29.50 -37.63
C ASP A 7 82.36 -28.13 -37.32
N PRO A 8 81.95 -27.34 -38.33
CA PRO A 8 81.24 -26.07 -38.13
C PRO A 8 79.74 -26.22 -38.38
N ARG A 9 78.91 -25.64 -37.49
CA ARG A 9 77.62 -24.94 -37.75
C ARG A 9 76.65 -25.13 -36.57
N ALA A 10 76.17 -24.02 -36.03
CA ALA A 10 74.73 -23.76 -35.92
C ALA A 10 74.51 -22.33 -35.38
N LEU A 11 74.09 -21.44 -36.28
CA LEU A 11 73.48 -20.15 -35.95
C LEU A 11 72.15 -20.44 -35.23
N GLY A 12 72.03 -20.00 -33.98
CA GLY A 12 70.76 -20.00 -33.25
C GLY A 12 69.95 -18.76 -33.61
N ASP A 13 68.88 -18.96 -34.38
CA ASP A 13 67.84 -17.97 -34.64
C ASP A 13 67.12 -17.60 -33.33
N ALA A 14 67.19 -16.32 -32.97
CA ALA A 14 66.33 -15.72 -31.95
C ALA A 14 64.93 -15.48 -32.56
N SER A 15 64.08 -16.51 -32.53
CA SER A 15 62.66 -16.36 -32.83
C SER A 15 61.96 -15.67 -31.65
N LEU A 16 61.72 -14.37 -31.81
CA LEU A 16 60.76 -13.59 -31.02
C LEU A 16 59.36 -14.19 -31.17
N VAL A 17 58.90 -14.91 -30.15
CA VAL A 17 57.49 -15.32 -30.05
C VAL A 17 56.64 -14.07 -29.86
N ALA A 18 56.07 -13.58 -30.96
CA ALA A 18 55.06 -12.53 -30.94
C ALA A 18 53.79 -13.06 -30.25
N GLY A 19 53.54 -12.59 -29.03
CA GLY A 19 52.29 -12.87 -28.31
C GLY A 19 51.09 -12.38 -29.13
N ALA A 20 50.21 -13.32 -29.51
CA ALA A 20 48.99 -13.02 -30.25
C ALA A 20 48.12 -12.01 -29.45
N ARG A 21 47.90 -10.83 -30.03
CA ARG A 21 47.01 -9.82 -29.42
C ARG A 21 45.57 -10.36 -29.42
N PRO A 22 44.85 -10.29 -28.30
CA PRO A 22 43.49 -10.81 -28.21
C PRO A 22 42.58 -10.11 -29.23
N ALA A 23 41.71 -10.89 -29.88
CA ALA A 23 40.78 -10.38 -30.89
C ALA A 23 39.90 -9.26 -30.29
N PRO A 24 39.57 -8.21 -31.07
CA PRO A 24 38.89 -7.00 -30.57
C PRO A 24 37.54 -7.28 -29.88
N LYS A 25 36.83 -8.35 -30.28
CA LYS A 25 35.58 -8.80 -29.64
C LYS A 25 35.78 -9.28 -28.19
N ALA A 26 36.89 -9.96 -27.90
CA ALA A 26 37.19 -10.47 -26.56
C ALA A 26 37.58 -9.34 -25.59
N VAL A 27 38.25 -8.29 -26.09
CA VAL A 27 38.59 -7.09 -25.32
C VAL A 27 37.32 -6.29 -25.00
N TRP A 28 36.42 -6.15 -25.97
CA TRP A 28 35.15 -5.43 -25.78
C TRP A 28 34.22 -6.15 -24.78
N ALA A 29 34.10 -7.48 -24.90
CA ALA A 29 33.34 -8.29 -23.95
C ALA A 29 33.87 -8.15 -22.51
N ARG A 30 35.19 -8.23 -22.31
CA ARG A 30 35.81 -8.04 -20.98
C ARG A 30 35.57 -6.64 -20.41
N ARG A 31 35.65 -5.60 -21.24
CA ARG A 31 35.36 -4.22 -20.84
C ARG A 31 33.90 -4.03 -20.45
N ALA A 32 32.97 -4.64 -21.19
CA ALA A 32 31.55 -4.64 -20.87
C ALA A 32 31.28 -5.38 -19.55
N THR A 33 31.88 -6.54 -19.33
CA THR A 33 31.75 -7.28 -18.05
C THR A 33 32.27 -6.47 -16.87
N ILE A 34 33.44 -5.84 -17.00
CA ILE A 34 34.01 -4.98 -15.94
C ILE A 34 33.10 -3.79 -15.66
N ALA A 35 32.58 -3.13 -16.69
CA ALA A 35 31.65 -2.01 -16.52
C ALA A 35 30.36 -2.45 -15.79
N ILE A 36 29.79 -3.60 -16.14
CA ILE A 36 28.62 -4.17 -15.45
C ILE A 36 28.94 -4.44 -13.97
N ILE A 37 30.09 -5.04 -13.66
CA ILE A 37 30.50 -5.31 -12.27
C ILE A 37 30.64 -4.01 -11.48
N ILE A 38 31.25 -2.97 -12.06
CA ILE A 38 31.39 -1.65 -11.41
C ILE A 38 30.02 -1.04 -11.14
N VAL A 39 29.10 -1.08 -12.11
CA VAL A 39 27.74 -0.56 -11.93
C VAL A 39 27.02 -1.32 -10.81
N LEU A 40 27.09 -2.66 -10.80
CA LEU A 40 26.48 -3.48 -9.75
C LEU A 40 27.08 -3.18 -8.37
N ALA A 41 28.41 -2.99 -8.28
CA ALA A 41 29.07 -2.62 -7.03
C ALA A 41 28.63 -1.23 -6.53
N LEU A 42 28.51 -0.24 -7.43
CA LEU A 42 28.02 1.09 -7.08
C LEU A 42 26.56 1.05 -6.60
N VAL A 43 25.69 0.27 -7.26
CA VAL A 43 24.30 0.05 -6.83
C VAL A 43 24.26 -0.60 -5.45
N ALA A 44 25.09 -1.62 -5.21
CA ALA A 44 25.16 -2.28 -3.91
C ALA A 44 25.65 -1.33 -2.81
N VAL A 45 26.70 -0.55 -3.06
CA VAL A 45 27.20 0.47 -2.11
C VAL A 45 26.15 1.53 -1.83
N TYR A 46 25.44 2.01 -2.85
CA TYR A 46 24.34 2.94 -2.68
C TYR A 46 23.20 2.33 -1.84
N ALA A 47 22.78 1.10 -2.13
CA ALA A 47 21.72 0.42 -1.39
C ALA A 47 22.10 0.17 0.08
N VAL A 48 23.33 -0.27 0.35
CA VAL A 48 23.86 -0.49 1.70
C VAL A 48 24.01 0.85 2.44
N GLY A 49 24.59 1.86 1.79
CA GLY A 49 24.74 3.20 2.35
C GLY A 49 23.39 3.83 2.69
N ARG A 50 22.41 3.73 1.78
CA ARG A 50 21.03 4.18 2.01
C ARG A 50 20.41 3.44 3.20
N ARG A 51 20.55 2.12 3.30
CA ARG A 51 20.03 1.33 4.43
C ARG A 51 20.69 1.67 5.77
N LEU A 52 21.99 1.98 5.77
CA LEU A 52 22.72 2.41 6.96
C LEU A 52 22.32 3.82 7.41
N VAL A 53 22.06 4.73 6.46
CA VAL A 53 21.68 6.13 6.72
C VAL A 53 20.21 6.27 7.12
N LEU A 54 19.29 5.60 6.41
CA LEU A 54 17.84 5.73 6.62
C LEU A 54 17.26 4.67 7.57
N GLY A 55 17.98 3.58 7.85
CA GLY A 55 17.47 2.44 8.60
C GLY A 55 16.47 1.60 7.78
N PRO A 56 15.90 0.51 8.36
CA PRO A 56 14.77 -0.19 7.77
C PRO A 56 13.52 0.71 7.78
N ASP A 57 12.64 0.57 6.78
CA ASP A 57 11.39 1.33 6.70
C ASP A 57 10.43 0.89 7.83
N ARG A 58 10.53 1.53 9.00
CA ARG A 58 9.79 1.14 10.23
C ARG A 58 8.28 1.35 10.18
N PHE A 59 7.79 1.92 9.08
CA PHE A 59 6.43 2.41 8.94
C PHE A 59 5.67 1.71 7.81
N THR A 60 6.23 0.66 7.21
CA THR A 60 5.49 -0.19 6.27
C THR A 60 4.58 -1.15 7.03
N ILE A 61 3.54 -1.63 6.35
CA ILE A 61 2.53 -2.52 6.93
C ILE A 61 3.12 -3.81 7.53
N GLU A 62 4.25 -4.30 6.99
CA GLU A 62 4.97 -5.48 7.50
C GLU A 62 5.67 -5.23 8.84
N GLN A 63 5.87 -3.97 9.22
CA GLN A 63 6.46 -3.57 10.51
C GLN A 63 5.41 -3.28 11.59
N THR A 64 4.14 -3.58 11.32
CA THR A 64 3.09 -3.53 12.34
C THR A 64 3.26 -4.64 13.38
N SER A 65 2.73 -4.39 14.57
CA SER A 65 2.66 -5.35 15.69
C SER A 65 1.21 -5.51 16.13
N GLU A 66 0.85 -6.71 16.59
CA GLU A 66 -0.49 -6.96 17.10
C GLU A 66 -0.69 -6.36 18.51
N VAL A 67 -1.81 -5.67 18.69
CA VAL A 67 -2.28 -5.18 19.99
C VAL A 67 -3.71 -5.65 20.19
N VAL A 68 -4.01 -6.17 21.39
CA VAL A 68 -5.37 -6.58 21.78
C VAL A 68 -6.19 -5.32 22.09
N SER A 69 -7.27 -5.13 21.34
CA SER A 69 -8.23 -4.05 21.56
C SER A 69 -9.02 -4.28 22.85
N ARG A 70 -9.27 -3.20 23.59
CA ARG A 70 -10.12 -3.19 24.78
C ARG A 70 -11.61 -3.06 24.44
N VAL A 71 -11.94 -2.77 23.18
CA VAL A 71 -13.31 -2.57 22.71
C VAL A 71 -14.00 -3.90 22.41
N ASP A 72 -13.29 -4.83 21.75
CA ASP A 72 -13.84 -6.10 21.28
C ASP A 72 -12.99 -7.33 21.65
N GLY A 73 -11.82 -7.14 22.26
CA GLY A 73 -10.90 -8.22 22.63
C GLY A 73 -10.15 -8.85 21.46
N MET A 74 -10.28 -8.30 20.24
CA MET A 74 -9.62 -8.80 19.03
C MET A 74 -8.22 -8.19 18.89
N ARG A 75 -7.37 -8.84 18.09
CA ARG A 75 -6.02 -8.35 17.79
C ARG A 75 -6.05 -7.49 16.53
N TYR A 76 -5.44 -6.31 16.60
CA TYR A 76 -5.29 -5.40 15.49
C TYR A 76 -3.81 -5.09 15.25
N ARG A 77 -3.43 -5.01 13.99
CA ARG A 77 -2.07 -4.66 13.57
C ARG A 77 -1.90 -3.14 13.57
N VAL A 78 -1.00 -2.64 14.41
CA VAL A 78 -0.71 -1.21 14.62
C VAL A 78 0.79 -0.93 14.60
N HIS A 79 1.20 0.29 14.35
CA HIS A 79 2.63 0.66 14.32
C HIS A 79 3.13 1.02 15.72
N GLY A 80 4.02 0.20 16.28
CA GLY A 80 4.69 0.49 17.56
C GLY A 80 5.64 1.70 17.53
N GLY A 81 5.94 2.23 16.34
CA GLY A 81 6.72 3.47 16.17
C GLY A 81 5.92 4.76 16.38
N HIS A 82 4.61 4.67 16.60
CA HIS A 82 3.75 5.79 16.99
C HIS A 82 3.34 5.69 18.45
N ASP A 83 2.96 6.83 19.02
CA ASP A 83 2.47 6.90 20.39
C ASP A 83 1.09 6.23 20.54
N ALA A 84 0.74 5.82 21.75
CA ALA A 84 -0.57 5.27 22.11
C ALA A 84 -1.10 4.13 21.18
N PRO A 85 -0.35 3.03 20.97
CA PRO A 85 -0.76 1.92 20.10
C PRO A 85 -2.06 1.24 20.56
N GLN A 86 -2.39 1.29 21.85
CA GLN A 86 -3.69 0.83 22.36
C GLN A 86 -4.86 1.64 21.77
N ARG A 87 -4.73 2.97 21.66
CA ARG A 87 -5.79 3.80 21.08
C ARG A 87 -6.00 3.52 19.61
N ALA A 88 -4.91 3.24 18.88
CA ALA A 88 -4.99 2.81 17.49
C ALA A 88 -5.77 1.48 17.36
N ALA A 89 -5.45 0.48 18.19
CA ALA A 89 -6.16 -0.80 18.19
C ALA A 89 -7.64 -0.65 18.55
N ASP A 90 -7.96 0.17 19.56
CA ASP A 90 -9.33 0.45 19.97
C ASP A 90 -10.12 1.20 18.88
N ALA A 91 -9.47 2.11 18.13
CA ALA A 91 -10.08 2.82 17.01
C ALA A 91 -10.37 1.88 15.82
N LEU A 92 -9.43 0.98 15.48
CA LEU A 92 -9.65 -0.04 14.45
C LEU A 92 -10.79 -0.99 14.85
N ALA A 93 -10.90 -1.34 16.13
CA ALA A 93 -12.01 -2.14 16.64
C ALA A 93 -13.37 -1.45 16.51
N ALA A 94 -13.46 -0.18 16.90
CA ALA A 94 -14.68 0.61 16.73
C ALA A 94 -15.08 0.72 15.25
N LEU A 95 -14.09 0.92 14.37
CA LEU A 95 -14.28 0.96 12.93
C LEU A 95 -14.76 -0.38 12.37
N ASN A 96 -14.13 -1.48 12.77
CA ASN A 96 -14.51 -2.84 12.37
C ASN A 96 -15.96 -3.16 12.78
N GLY A 97 -16.37 -2.74 13.97
CA GLY A 97 -17.76 -2.83 14.43
C GLY A 97 -18.74 -2.17 13.45
N ARG A 98 -18.45 -0.93 13.02
CA ARG A 98 -19.26 -0.22 12.01
C ARG A 98 -19.31 -0.96 10.67
N ILE A 99 -18.19 -1.50 10.20
CA ILE A 99 -18.13 -2.29 8.96
C ILE A 99 -19.01 -3.55 9.06
N ILE A 100 -18.90 -4.29 10.17
CA ILE A 100 -19.70 -5.50 10.41
C ILE A 100 -21.19 -5.18 10.47
N ASP A 101 -21.57 -4.09 11.12
CA ASP A 101 -22.96 -3.64 11.20
C ASP A 101 -23.51 -3.24 9.83
N LEU A 102 -22.72 -2.52 9.02
CA LEU A 102 -23.06 -2.22 7.63
C LEU A 102 -23.29 -3.50 6.82
N MET A 103 -22.34 -4.44 6.86
CA MET A 103 -22.44 -5.70 6.15
C MET A 103 -23.68 -6.50 6.58
N ARG A 104 -24.01 -6.49 7.88
CA ARG A 104 -25.22 -7.15 8.40
C ARG A 104 -26.49 -6.49 7.85
N TYR A 105 -26.55 -5.16 7.84
CA TYR A 105 -27.65 -4.39 7.30
C TYR A 105 -27.85 -4.66 5.80
N LEU A 106 -26.78 -4.52 5.00
CA LEU A 106 -26.80 -4.75 3.57
C LEU A 106 -27.16 -6.20 3.21
N ARG A 107 -26.64 -7.19 3.94
CA ARG A 107 -27.00 -8.61 3.74
C ARG A 107 -28.50 -8.84 3.95
N GLY A 108 -29.07 -8.25 5.00
CA GLY A 108 -30.49 -8.32 5.29
C GLY A 108 -31.33 -7.76 4.15
N ARG A 109 -30.92 -6.61 3.61
CA ARG A 109 -31.67 -5.87 2.57
C ARG A 109 -31.53 -6.46 1.17
N TYR A 110 -30.31 -6.81 0.75
CA TYR A 110 -30.01 -7.16 -0.64
C TYR A 110 -29.77 -8.65 -0.89
N LEU A 111 -29.40 -9.46 0.11
CA LEU A 111 -29.24 -10.90 -0.09
C LEU A 111 -30.45 -11.71 0.40
N ARG A 112 -31.05 -11.29 1.52
CA ARG A 112 -32.22 -11.94 2.12
C ARG A 112 -33.53 -11.25 1.80
N GLY A 113 -33.48 -9.93 1.60
CA GLY A 113 -34.63 -9.10 1.28
C GLY A 113 -34.91 -9.02 -0.22
N ALA A 114 -36.05 -8.42 -0.56
CA ALA A 114 -36.53 -8.32 -1.94
C ALA A 114 -35.74 -7.31 -2.79
N GLU A 115 -35.03 -6.37 -2.19
CA GLU A 115 -34.33 -5.30 -2.93
C GLU A 115 -33.22 -5.83 -3.82
N GLY A 116 -32.59 -6.95 -3.47
CA GLY A 116 -31.58 -7.56 -4.32
C GLY A 116 -32.10 -8.06 -5.66
N ALA A 117 -33.39 -8.39 -5.77
CA ALA A 117 -34.00 -8.82 -7.02
C ALA A 117 -34.22 -7.65 -7.98
N VAL A 118 -34.42 -6.44 -7.44
CA VAL A 118 -34.61 -5.20 -8.21
C VAL A 118 -33.26 -4.52 -8.50
N HIS A 119 -32.27 -4.71 -7.62
CA HIS A 119 -30.94 -4.11 -7.71
C HIS A 119 -29.83 -5.19 -7.78
N PRO A 120 -29.66 -5.86 -8.94
CA PRO A 120 -28.70 -6.95 -9.08
C PRO A 120 -27.25 -6.51 -8.88
N GLU A 121 -26.88 -5.30 -9.28
CA GLU A 121 -25.52 -4.77 -9.08
C GLU A 121 -25.20 -4.50 -7.60
N ARG A 122 -26.15 -3.91 -6.86
CA ARG A 122 -26.02 -3.77 -5.39
C ARG A 122 -25.94 -5.12 -4.70
N ARG A 123 -26.76 -6.09 -5.13
CA ARG A 123 -26.72 -7.46 -4.62
C ARG A 123 -25.34 -8.08 -4.81
N GLU A 124 -24.75 -7.91 -5.99
CA GLU A 124 -23.42 -8.41 -6.31
C GLU A 124 -22.31 -7.69 -5.52
N ALA A 125 -22.40 -6.37 -5.36
CA ALA A 125 -21.48 -5.61 -4.51
C ALA A 125 -21.52 -6.10 -3.05
N VAL A 126 -22.71 -6.37 -2.50
CA VAL A 126 -22.86 -6.94 -1.16
C VAL A 126 -22.27 -8.34 -1.07
N ARG A 127 -22.46 -9.18 -2.10
CA ARG A 127 -21.86 -10.52 -2.15
C ARG A 127 -20.33 -10.43 -2.07
N ARG A 128 -19.72 -9.59 -2.91
CA ARG A 128 -18.26 -9.38 -2.93
C ARG A 128 -17.73 -8.87 -1.60
N LEU A 129 -18.39 -7.90 -0.97
CA LEU A 129 -17.99 -7.40 0.34
C LEU A 129 -17.97 -8.51 1.40
N LEU A 130 -19.04 -9.31 1.48
CA LEU A 130 -19.14 -10.41 2.44
C LEU A 130 -18.12 -11.53 2.17
N GLU A 131 -17.74 -11.75 0.92
CA GLU A 131 -16.76 -12.78 0.54
C GLU A 131 -15.31 -12.33 0.74
N ARG A 132 -15.04 -11.03 0.55
CA ARG A 132 -13.67 -10.51 0.46
C ARG A 132 -13.20 -9.78 1.71
N TYR A 133 -14.10 -9.17 2.48
CA TYR A 133 -13.73 -8.48 3.70
C TYR A 133 -13.53 -9.48 4.83
N ASN A 134 -12.31 -9.57 5.35
CA ASN A 134 -12.00 -10.28 6.58
C ASN A 134 -11.75 -9.27 7.72
N PRO A 135 -12.54 -9.30 8.80
CA PRO A 135 -12.36 -8.43 9.97
C PRO A 135 -10.96 -8.47 10.58
N ASP A 136 -10.22 -9.58 10.43
CA ASP A 136 -8.86 -9.75 10.96
C ASP A 136 -7.79 -9.03 10.12
N ASN A 137 -8.14 -8.58 8.92
CA ASN A 137 -7.20 -7.98 7.95
C ASN A 137 -7.14 -6.45 8.00
N LEU A 138 -7.90 -5.83 8.90
CA LEU A 138 -7.88 -4.38 9.12
C LEU A 138 -6.64 -3.98 9.94
N ALA A 139 -5.91 -2.98 9.45
CA ALA A 139 -4.64 -2.56 10.05
C ALA A 139 -4.44 -1.03 9.99
N GLU A 140 -3.59 -0.52 10.86
CA GLU A 140 -3.11 0.86 10.79
C GLU A 140 -2.12 0.99 9.63
N ASN A 141 -2.35 1.98 8.77
CA ASN A 141 -1.34 2.53 7.88
C ASN A 141 -0.64 3.71 8.57
N SER A 142 0.67 3.83 8.41
CA SER A 142 1.41 4.94 9.01
C SER A 142 1.35 6.18 8.11
N PRO A 143 1.13 7.40 8.65
CA PRO A 143 1.35 8.63 7.88
C PRO A 143 2.82 8.83 7.44
N LYS A 144 3.74 8.05 8.03
CA LYS A 144 5.17 8.02 7.71
C LYS A 144 5.55 6.85 6.79
N ASP A 145 4.56 6.13 6.23
CA ASP A 145 4.83 5.08 5.24
C ASP A 145 5.57 5.72 4.03
N PRO A 146 6.70 5.15 3.59
CA PRO A 146 7.46 5.66 2.45
C PRO A 146 6.70 5.70 1.12
N SER A 147 5.66 4.89 0.93
CA SER A 147 4.82 4.94 -0.29
C SER A 147 4.07 6.27 -0.39
N GLY A 148 3.79 6.89 0.76
CA GLY A 148 3.01 8.11 0.85
C GLY A 148 1.50 7.88 0.80
N ASP A 149 1.03 6.64 0.62
CA ASP A 149 -0.39 6.33 0.62
C ASP A 149 -1.02 6.61 1.98
N THR A 150 -2.25 7.12 1.97
CA THR A 150 -3.00 7.40 3.20
C THR A 150 -3.83 6.20 3.62
N SER A 151 -4.54 5.58 2.70
CA SER A 151 -5.30 4.35 2.94
C SER A 151 -5.38 3.55 1.66
N TYR A 152 -5.49 2.25 1.80
CA TYR A 152 -5.51 1.35 0.65
C TYR A 152 -6.09 -0.02 1.01
N THR A 153 -6.47 -0.73 -0.04
CA THR A 153 -6.77 -2.16 0.01
C THR A 153 -5.80 -2.93 -0.87
N LEU A 154 -5.25 -4.03 -0.33
CA LEU A 154 -4.46 -5.00 -1.10
C LEU A 154 -5.30 -6.21 -1.45
N ASP A 155 -5.15 -6.69 -2.68
CA ASP A 155 -5.84 -7.86 -3.24
C ASP A 155 -7.34 -7.92 -2.90
N LYS A 156 -8.02 -6.77 -3.07
CA LYS A 156 -9.47 -6.61 -2.85
C LYS A 156 -9.95 -7.03 -1.46
N GLY A 157 -9.13 -6.87 -0.41
CA GLY A 157 -9.53 -7.12 0.98
C GLY A 157 -8.61 -8.04 1.78
N ALA A 158 -7.54 -8.54 1.16
CA ALA A 158 -6.49 -9.29 1.86
C ALA A 158 -5.82 -8.43 2.95
N ILE A 159 -5.68 -7.12 2.71
CA ILE A 159 -5.36 -6.12 3.73
C ILE A 159 -6.23 -4.89 3.47
N VAL A 160 -6.77 -4.31 4.54
CA VAL A 160 -7.37 -2.97 4.51
C VAL A 160 -6.56 -2.11 5.48
N ALA A 161 -5.80 -1.16 4.95
CA ALA A 161 -4.89 -0.34 5.74
C ALA A 161 -5.43 1.10 5.81
N ILE A 162 -5.64 1.60 7.03
CA ILE A 162 -6.26 2.91 7.28
C ILE A 162 -5.28 3.80 8.05
N CYS A 163 -5.01 5.00 7.56
CA CYS A 163 -4.17 5.96 8.29
C CYS A 163 -4.97 6.60 9.41
N LEU A 164 -4.69 6.17 10.63
CA LEU A 164 -5.42 6.63 11.80
C LEU A 164 -5.04 8.03 12.25
N ARG A 165 -3.95 8.59 11.72
CA ARG A 165 -3.28 9.77 12.29
C ARG A 165 -3.07 10.84 11.24
N GLU A 166 -2.98 12.08 11.67
CA GLU A 166 -2.61 13.17 10.77
C GLU A 166 -1.11 13.13 10.45
N ARG A 167 -0.75 13.41 9.19
CA ARG A 167 0.65 13.40 8.72
C ARG A 167 1.41 14.59 9.24
N ASP A 168 0.78 15.75 9.20
CA ASP A 168 1.33 16.98 9.76
C ASP A 168 0.27 17.73 10.57
N PRO A 169 0.09 17.35 11.85
CA PRO A 169 -0.87 18.01 12.73
C PRO A 169 -0.65 19.51 12.83
N ALA A 170 0.61 19.96 12.82
CA ALA A 170 0.96 21.37 12.95
C ALA A 170 0.62 22.16 11.68
N ALA A 171 0.88 21.60 10.50
CA ALA A 171 0.58 22.25 9.22
C ALA A 171 -0.90 22.16 8.82
N SER A 172 -1.66 21.23 9.39
CA SER A 172 -3.08 21.03 9.06
C SER A 172 -3.94 22.29 9.27
N GLY A 173 -3.56 23.16 10.22
CA GLY A 173 -4.33 24.33 10.62
C GLY A 173 -5.71 24.01 11.22
N ASP A 174 -6.04 22.74 11.41
CA ASP A 174 -7.34 22.29 11.92
C ASP A 174 -7.22 21.98 13.42
N PRO A 175 -7.89 22.75 14.31
CA PRO A 175 -7.82 22.56 15.75
C PRO A 175 -8.46 21.23 16.23
N ARG A 176 -9.11 20.50 15.31
CA ARG A 176 -9.73 19.19 15.56
C ARG A 176 -8.80 18.05 15.20
N VAL A 177 -7.59 18.33 14.71
CA VAL A 177 -6.60 17.28 14.52
C VAL A 177 -6.21 16.73 15.88
N HIS A 178 -6.56 15.46 16.05
CA HIS A 178 -6.21 14.68 17.22
C HIS A 178 -5.14 13.65 16.82
N ASP A 179 -4.53 13.03 17.83
CA ASP A 179 -3.58 11.94 17.62
C ASP A 179 -4.17 10.80 16.77
N ILE A 180 -5.45 10.48 16.99
CA ILE A 180 -6.25 9.58 16.15
C ILE A 180 -7.42 10.37 15.58
N HIS A 181 -7.66 10.30 14.27
CA HIS A 181 -8.80 10.93 13.59
C HIS A 181 -10.13 10.48 14.20
N ASP A 182 -11.14 11.34 14.12
CA ASP A 182 -12.47 11.01 14.63
C ASP A 182 -13.08 9.81 13.86
N LEU A 183 -13.96 9.08 14.55
CA LEU A 183 -14.50 7.83 14.02
C LEU A 183 -15.35 8.03 12.75
N ASP A 184 -15.98 9.19 12.56
CA ASP A 184 -16.78 9.47 11.37
C ASP A 184 -15.88 9.75 10.16
N THR A 185 -14.79 10.50 10.34
CA THR A 185 -13.77 10.67 9.31
C THR A 185 -13.15 9.32 8.93
N LEU A 186 -12.78 8.49 9.92
CA LEU A 186 -12.25 7.14 9.67
C LEU A 186 -13.27 6.23 8.97
N THR A 187 -14.55 6.35 9.33
CA THR A 187 -15.63 5.59 8.68
C THR A 187 -15.77 5.98 7.22
N PHE A 188 -15.74 7.28 6.90
CA PHE A 188 -15.82 7.76 5.53
C PHE A 188 -14.71 7.17 4.64
N VAL A 189 -13.45 7.26 5.10
CA VAL A 189 -12.31 6.74 4.36
C VAL A 189 -12.35 5.22 4.27
N THR A 190 -12.80 4.55 5.32
CA THR A 190 -12.95 3.09 5.27
C THR A 190 -14.04 2.65 4.30
N LEU A 191 -15.13 3.41 4.17
CA LEU A 191 -16.16 3.14 3.17
C LEU A 191 -15.65 3.38 1.74
N HIS A 192 -14.70 4.31 1.54
CA HIS A 192 -13.98 4.47 0.27
C HIS A 192 -13.19 3.19 -0.05
N GLU A 193 -12.41 2.69 0.91
CA GLU A 193 -11.67 1.43 0.75
C GLU A 193 -12.59 0.23 0.52
N MET A 194 -13.72 0.16 1.22
CA MET A 194 -14.73 -0.88 0.98
C MET A 194 -15.35 -0.80 -0.41
N ALA A 195 -15.49 0.39 -1.00
CA ALA A 195 -15.98 0.52 -2.37
C ALA A 195 -15.02 -0.14 -3.37
N HIS A 196 -13.70 -0.07 -3.14
CA HIS A 196 -12.72 -0.82 -3.94
C HIS A 196 -12.86 -2.34 -3.79
N ILE A 197 -13.31 -2.84 -2.64
CA ILE A 197 -13.58 -4.27 -2.40
C ILE A 197 -14.88 -4.72 -3.09
N ALA A 198 -15.90 -3.85 -3.08
CA ALA A 198 -17.24 -4.11 -3.59
C ALA A 198 -17.32 -4.26 -5.11
N ILE A 199 -16.30 -3.80 -5.85
CA ILE A 199 -16.24 -3.86 -7.31
C ILE A 199 -14.91 -4.45 -7.79
N ASP A 200 -14.86 -4.86 -9.05
CA ASP A 200 -13.65 -5.42 -9.66
C ASP A 200 -12.77 -4.35 -10.31
N ASP A 201 -13.33 -3.18 -10.63
CA ASP A 201 -12.63 -2.08 -11.26
C ASP A 201 -11.48 -1.54 -10.39
N ILE A 202 -10.48 -0.96 -11.07
CA ILE A 202 -9.31 -0.31 -10.46
C ILE A 202 -9.54 1.20 -10.49
N ASP A 203 -8.90 1.94 -9.58
CA ASP A 203 -9.04 3.38 -9.40
C ASP A 203 -10.49 3.81 -9.11
N HIS A 204 -10.88 5.01 -9.55
CA HIS A 204 -12.16 5.65 -9.23
C HIS A 204 -13.04 5.92 -10.47
N PRO A 205 -13.38 4.91 -11.30
CA PRO A 205 -14.32 5.08 -12.40
C PRO A 205 -15.74 5.39 -11.88
N ARG A 206 -16.68 5.72 -12.78
CA ARG A 206 -18.09 6.02 -12.40
C ARG A 206 -18.68 4.99 -11.42
N ARG A 207 -18.46 3.71 -11.71
CA ARG A 207 -18.95 2.60 -10.89
C ARG A 207 -18.37 2.58 -9.47
N PHE A 208 -17.13 3.02 -9.27
CA PHE A 208 -16.57 3.22 -7.94
C PHE A 208 -17.38 4.24 -7.15
N TRP A 209 -17.65 5.41 -7.73
CA TRP A 209 -18.40 6.46 -7.04
C TRP A 209 -19.84 6.05 -6.75
N SER A 210 -20.47 5.30 -7.67
CA SER A 210 -21.78 4.67 -7.45
C SER A 210 -21.75 3.68 -6.28
N ALA A 211 -20.74 2.81 -6.20
CA ALA A 211 -20.56 1.88 -5.09
C ALA A 211 -20.28 2.60 -3.77
N PHE A 212 -19.42 3.62 -3.78
CA PHE A 212 -19.10 4.40 -2.60
C PHE A 212 -20.34 5.13 -2.06
N ARG A 213 -21.11 5.79 -2.95
CA ARG A 213 -22.41 6.39 -2.60
C ARG A 213 -23.37 5.35 -2.02
N PHE A 214 -23.48 4.17 -2.63
CA PHE A 214 -24.32 3.09 -2.13
C PHE A 214 -23.93 2.65 -0.71
N LEU A 215 -22.63 2.55 -0.40
CA LEU A 215 -22.16 2.20 0.93
C LEU A 215 -22.41 3.31 1.96
N LEU A 216 -22.28 4.58 1.58
CA LEU A 216 -22.63 5.72 2.43
C LEU A 216 -24.13 5.73 2.77
N GLU A 217 -24.99 5.52 1.77
CA GLU A 217 -26.45 5.38 1.97
C GLU A 217 -26.79 4.17 2.86
N GLY A 218 -26.07 3.06 2.69
CA GLY A 218 -26.18 1.88 3.54
C GLY A 218 -25.78 2.16 4.99
N ALA A 219 -24.70 2.89 5.21
CA ALA A 219 -24.19 3.25 6.54
C ALA A 219 -25.13 4.24 7.26
N GLU A 220 -25.71 5.20 6.53
CA GLU A 220 -26.81 6.05 7.02
C GLU A 220 -28.04 5.23 7.39
N GLY A 221 -28.47 4.31 6.52
CA GLY A 221 -29.61 3.43 6.78
C GLY A 221 -29.42 2.48 7.97
N ALA A 222 -28.18 2.08 8.25
CA ALA A 222 -27.81 1.29 9.42
C ALA A 222 -27.67 2.14 10.71
N GLY A 223 -27.67 3.47 10.61
CA GLY A 223 -27.52 4.39 11.75
C GLY A 223 -26.09 4.46 12.32
N ILE A 224 -25.08 4.01 11.57
CA ILE A 224 -23.68 3.96 12.02
C ILE A 224 -22.85 5.17 11.56
N TYR A 225 -23.38 5.96 10.62
CA TYR A 225 -22.68 7.07 10.00
C TYR A 225 -23.67 8.11 9.48
N THR A 226 -23.29 9.38 9.51
CA THR A 226 -24.02 10.47 8.87
C THR A 226 -23.08 11.22 7.96
N SER A 227 -23.37 11.28 6.66
CA SER A 227 -22.48 11.91 5.69
C SER A 227 -22.33 13.41 5.94
N PRO A 228 -21.11 13.94 6.12
CA PRO A 228 -20.89 15.38 6.16
C PRO A 228 -20.88 15.97 4.74
N ARG A 229 -21.35 17.22 4.60
CA ARG A 229 -21.15 18.01 3.38
C ARG A 229 -19.73 18.59 3.37
N TYR A 230 -18.75 17.79 2.98
CA TYR A 230 -17.35 18.21 2.98
C TYR A 230 -17.05 19.43 2.10
N ALA A 231 -17.83 19.69 1.05
CA ALA A 231 -17.69 20.90 0.25
C ALA A 231 -17.96 22.20 1.05
N GLN A 232 -18.72 22.12 2.15
CA GLN A 232 -19.02 23.24 3.05
C GLN A 232 -18.13 23.25 4.29
N ALA A 233 -17.71 22.07 4.74
CA ALA A 233 -16.86 21.89 5.91
C ALA A 233 -15.79 20.82 5.65
N PRO A 234 -14.72 21.17 4.89
CA PRO A 234 -13.64 20.23 4.58
C PRO A 234 -12.96 19.70 5.84
N ARG A 235 -12.33 18.52 5.72
CA ARG A 235 -11.60 17.85 6.81
C ARG A 235 -10.20 17.46 6.38
N GLN A 236 -9.24 17.62 7.27
CA GLN A 236 -7.89 17.09 7.05
C GLN A 236 -7.85 15.61 7.43
N TYR A 237 -7.18 14.83 6.61
CA TYR A 237 -6.97 13.40 6.79
C TYR A 237 -5.61 12.99 6.26
N CYS A 238 -4.67 12.69 7.15
CA CYS A 238 -3.38 12.05 6.82
C CYS A 238 -2.58 12.79 5.71
N GLY A 239 -2.65 14.11 5.73
CA GLY A 239 -1.97 15.02 4.80
C GLY A 239 -2.78 15.38 3.56
N VAL A 240 -4.02 14.90 3.43
CA VAL A 240 -4.94 15.28 2.35
C VAL A 240 -6.19 15.97 2.90
N THR A 241 -6.79 16.83 2.08
CA THR A 241 -8.07 17.48 2.41
C THR A 241 -9.22 16.69 1.79
N ILE A 242 -10.15 16.24 2.63
CA ILE A 242 -11.45 15.70 2.23
C ILE A 242 -12.42 16.87 2.08
N ASP A 243 -12.76 17.21 0.84
CA ASP A 243 -13.68 18.29 0.47
C ASP A 243 -14.85 17.81 -0.43
N TYR A 244 -14.88 16.53 -0.78
CA TYR A 244 -15.90 15.92 -1.63
C TYR A 244 -16.60 14.74 -0.96
N ASN A 245 -17.91 14.61 -1.21
CA ASN A 245 -18.71 13.48 -0.75
C ASN A 245 -19.74 13.09 -1.84
N PRO A 246 -19.64 11.89 -2.45
CA PRO A 246 -20.53 11.48 -3.55
C PRO A 246 -21.98 11.28 -3.10
N ARG A 247 -22.24 11.23 -1.77
CA ARG A 247 -23.60 11.21 -1.21
C ARG A 247 -24.46 12.41 -1.66
N TYR A 248 -23.82 13.54 -1.94
CA TYR A 248 -24.48 14.81 -2.29
C TYR A 248 -24.28 15.23 -3.74
N ASP A 249 -23.65 14.39 -4.55
CA ASP A 249 -23.42 14.65 -5.96
C ASP A 249 -24.58 14.12 -6.80
N SER A 250 -25.34 15.02 -7.44
CA SER A 250 -26.45 14.66 -8.32
C SER A 250 -26.01 13.95 -9.60
N ASN A 251 -24.73 14.07 -9.98
CA ASN A 251 -24.17 13.43 -11.17
C ASN A 251 -23.63 12.02 -10.89
N THR A 252 -23.59 11.61 -9.61
CA THR A 252 -23.22 10.23 -9.25
C THR A 252 -24.41 9.30 -9.51
N GLU A 253 -24.26 8.44 -10.50
CA GLU A 253 -25.25 7.42 -10.86
C GLU A 253 -25.46 6.42 -9.70
N SER A 254 -26.66 5.86 -9.60
CA SER A 254 -26.93 4.77 -8.66
C SER A 254 -26.22 3.50 -9.13
N LEU A 255 -25.58 2.80 -8.18
CA LEU A 255 -25.26 1.38 -8.33
C LEU A 255 -26.56 0.57 -8.39
#